data_AF-L0P907-F1
#
_entry.id   AF-L0P907-F1
#
_cell.length_a   1.000
_cell.length_b   1.000
_cell.length_c   1.000
_cell.angle_alpha   90.00
_cell.angle_beta   90.00
_cell.angle_gamma   90.00
#
_symmetry.space_group_name_H-M   'P 1'
#
loop_
_entity.id
_entity.type
_entity.pdbx_description
1 polymer ?
#
loop_
_entity_poly.entity_id
_entity_poly.type
_entity_poly.pdbx_seq_one_letter_code
_entity_poly.pdbx_strand_id
1 'polypeptide(L)'
;MKIKILRYFKFFFIFCSALSTIYIYTYPLILGCFPFKRLFSVAPFRLLTFADPQIEGDAKILNKGLRGYIDLWGNDIYLSHIQWAMSTLLFPRPTHLVILGDLMSSQWISDEEHRKRVYRLNKIFMRRQPYLGVFNVSGNHDIGYSGEMTRKRVNRWERAFGRVNDAYYFETMIRGKPRRLRIVILNTLSIDEPSIRQETLVFLDKMGKEQIPTILLTHLPLYKHKGLCKDPPYVKYYEKDKTIKEQNHLSENSSNLVLTRLFNHIYNGAIITGHDHEGCDCIHMLDDQGMWIVKRFNNEKEGIREITVRSMMGQYGGYSGVFSAKINEASDKWEFSYCLYPFVINQIWWSIYICDFIYRGIKSFVRRLFRNNSFWD
;
A
#
# COMPACT_ATOMS: atom_id res chain seq x y z
N MET A 1 2.95 -53.07 -13.72
CA MET A 1 3.57 -52.21 -12.68
C MET A 1 3.76 -50.76 -13.13
N LYS A 2 4.40 -50.48 -14.28
CA LYS A 2 4.64 -49.11 -14.81
C LYS A 2 3.37 -48.24 -14.97
N ILE A 3 2.26 -48.81 -15.44
CA ILE A 3 0.98 -48.06 -15.64
C ILE A 3 0.33 -47.62 -14.31
N LYS A 4 0.43 -48.43 -13.25
CA LYS A 4 -0.08 -48.07 -11.91
C LYS A 4 0.75 -46.93 -11.31
N ILE A 5 2.08 -47.01 -11.41
CA ILE A 5 3.01 -45.97 -10.95
C ILE A 5 2.72 -44.63 -11.67
N LEU A 6 2.57 -44.63 -13.00
CA LEU A 6 2.19 -43.45 -13.78
C LEU A 6 0.83 -42.84 -13.35
N ARG A 7 -0.15 -43.68 -13.00
CA ARG A 7 -1.44 -43.23 -12.46
C ARG A 7 -1.31 -42.56 -11.10
N TYR A 8 -0.51 -43.11 -10.18
CA TYR A 8 -0.24 -42.50 -8.87
C TYR A 8 0.49 -41.16 -9.00
N PHE A 9 1.54 -41.09 -9.82
CA PHE A 9 2.24 -39.83 -10.10
C PHE A 9 1.28 -38.77 -10.65
N LYS A 10 0.44 -39.13 -11.63
CA LYS A 10 -0.56 -38.21 -12.18
C LYS A 10 -1.54 -37.71 -11.12
N PHE A 11 -2.05 -38.59 -10.25
CA PHE A 11 -2.98 -38.21 -9.20
C PHE A 11 -2.32 -37.29 -8.17
N PHE A 12 -1.09 -37.60 -7.77
CA PHE A 12 -0.29 -36.76 -6.87
C PHE A 12 -0.08 -35.35 -7.43
N PHE A 13 0.34 -35.22 -8.70
CA PHE A 13 0.53 -33.91 -9.33
C PHE A 13 -0.78 -33.11 -9.43
N ILE A 14 -1.90 -33.77 -9.77
CA ILE A 14 -3.22 -33.11 -9.79
C ILE A 14 -3.60 -32.64 -8.39
N PHE A 15 -3.41 -33.49 -7.39
CA PHE A 15 -3.73 -33.17 -6.01
C PHE A 15 -2.90 -31.99 -5.49
N CYS A 16 -1.58 -32.00 -5.71
CA CYS A 16 -0.70 -30.91 -5.33
C CYS A 16 -1.03 -29.60 -6.07
N SER A 17 -1.30 -29.65 -7.38
CA SER A 17 -1.73 -28.50 -8.19
C SER A 17 -3.06 -27.92 -7.71
N ALA A 18 -4.03 -28.77 -7.38
CA ALA A 18 -5.32 -28.34 -6.85
C ALA A 18 -5.15 -27.68 -5.47
N LEU A 19 -4.42 -28.31 -4.55
CA LEU A 19 -4.19 -27.79 -3.21
C LEU A 19 -3.42 -26.46 -3.24
N SER A 20 -2.41 -26.36 -4.09
CA SER A 20 -1.59 -25.16 -4.23
C SER A 20 -2.35 -24.01 -4.90
N THR A 21 -3.21 -24.32 -5.88
CA THR A 21 -4.15 -23.35 -6.45
C THR A 21 -5.12 -22.86 -5.37
N ILE A 22 -5.77 -23.77 -4.63
CA ILE A 22 -6.65 -23.39 -3.52
C ILE A 22 -5.92 -22.45 -2.57
N TYR A 23 -4.70 -22.81 -2.15
CA TYR A 23 -3.89 -21.97 -1.27
C TYR A 23 -3.65 -20.56 -1.83
N ILE A 24 -3.19 -20.39 -3.08
CA ILE A 24 -2.96 -19.06 -3.67
C ILE A 24 -4.24 -18.22 -3.75
N TYR A 25 -5.40 -18.87 -3.83
CA TYR A 25 -6.71 -18.23 -3.91
C TYR A 25 -7.45 -18.14 -2.57
N THR A 26 -6.86 -18.61 -1.46
CA THR A 26 -7.44 -18.51 -0.11
C THR A 26 -6.45 -18.06 0.97
N TYR A 27 -5.18 -17.85 0.65
CA TYR A 27 -4.15 -17.43 1.62
C TYR A 27 -4.52 -16.18 2.43
N PRO A 28 -5.24 -15.15 1.91
CA PRO A 28 -5.55 -13.97 2.71
C PRO A 28 -6.46 -14.31 3.90
N LEU A 29 -7.31 -15.34 3.73
CA LEU A 29 -8.14 -15.86 4.80
C LEU A 29 -7.28 -16.59 5.82
N ILE A 30 -6.24 -17.31 5.42
CA ILE A 30 -5.43 -18.14 6.32
C ILE A 30 -4.38 -17.31 7.09
N LEU A 31 -3.72 -16.38 6.41
CA LEU A 31 -2.54 -15.66 6.91
C LEU A 31 -2.84 -14.26 7.47
N GLY A 32 -4.04 -13.75 7.26
CA GLY A 32 -4.46 -12.44 7.76
C GLY A 32 -4.67 -12.40 9.27
N CYS A 33 -4.77 -11.21 9.85
CA CYS A 33 -5.36 -11.12 11.19
C CYS A 33 -6.84 -11.45 11.07
N PHE A 34 -7.20 -12.71 11.29
CA PHE A 34 -8.58 -13.08 11.52
C PHE A 34 -9.12 -12.25 12.68
N PRO A 35 -10.34 -11.73 12.52
CA PRO A 35 -11.32 -12.04 13.53
C PRO A 35 -12.51 -12.68 12.83
N PHE A 36 -12.66 -14.00 12.98
CA PHE A 36 -14.00 -14.56 13.00
C PHE A 36 -14.68 -14.12 14.30
N LYS A 37 -14.92 -12.81 14.46
CA LYS A 37 -15.96 -12.32 15.37
C LYS A 37 -17.13 -11.88 14.51
N ARG A 38 -18.07 -12.84 14.43
CA ARG A 38 -19.44 -12.74 13.95
C ARG A 38 -20.10 -11.42 14.35
N LEU A 39 -20.97 -10.98 13.44
CA LEU A 39 -22.21 -10.23 13.67
C LEU A 39 -22.10 -9.09 14.69
N PHE A 40 -21.93 -7.88 14.14
CA PHE A 40 -22.75 -6.68 14.36
C PHE A 40 -21.85 -5.46 14.16
N SER A 41 -22.18 -4.67 13.12
CA SER A 41 -21.47 -3.48 12.61
C SER A 41 -20.23 -3.74 11.74
N VAL A 42 -20.46 -3.91 10.44
CA VAL A 42 -19.42 -3.75 9.41
C VAL A 42 -19.00 -2.27 9.39
N ALA A 43 -17.71 -1.99 9.60
CA ALA A 43 -17.19 -0.63 9.56
C ALA A 43 -17.53 0.03 8.21
N PRO A 44 -18.19 1.20 8.17
CA PRO A 44 -18.66 1.82 6.93
C PRO A 44 -17.53 2.25 5.99
N PHE A 45 -16.39 2.68 6.54
CA PHE A 45 -15.20 3.01 5.77
C PHE A 45 -14.11 1.95 6.00
N ARG A 46 -13.57 1.41 4.90
CA ARG A 46 -12.58 0.34 4.87
C ARG A 46 -11.56 0.61 3.78
N LEU A 47 -10.30 0.73 4.16
CA LEU A 47 -9.19 1.14 3.31
C LEU A 47 -8.17 0.02 3.23
N LEU A 48 -7.96 -0.50 2.01
CA LEU A 48 -6.84 -1.38 1.70
C LEU A 48 -5.62 -0.52 1.40
N THR A 49 -4.48 -0.82 2.02
CA THR A 49 -3.26 -0.03 1.91
C THR A 49 -2.13 -0.87 1.30
N PHE A 50 -1.40 -0.27 0.37
CA PHE A 50 -0.12 -0.77 -0.13
C PHE A 50 0.93 0.34 0.01
N ALA A 51 2.17 -0.04 0.30
CA ALA A 51 3.29 0.89 0.39
C ALA A 51 4.46 0.38 -0.44
N ASP A 52 5.12 1.30 -1.15
CA ASP A 52 6.38 1.09 -1.85
C ASP A 52 6.36 -0.04 -2.89
N PRO A 53 5.42 -0.08 -3.86
CA PRO A 53 5.45 -1.08 -4.93
C PRO A 53 6.72 -1.00 -5.79
N GLN A 54 7.30 0.20 -5.95
CA GLN A 54 8.52 0.49 -6.68
C GLN A 54 8.66 -0.27 -8.01
N ILE A 55 7.66 -0.17 -8.88
CA ILE A 55 7.69 -0.98 -10.11
C ILE A 55 8.85 -0.56 -11.02
N GLU A 56 9.61 -1.57 -11.45
CA GLU A 56 10.73 -1.42 -12.37
C GLU A 56 10.25 -1.29 -13.83
N GLY A 57 11.15 -1.00 -14.77
CA GLY A 57 10.82 -0.86 -16.19
C GLY A 57 12.02 -1.02 -17.11
N ASP A 58 12.13 -0.18 -18.14
CA ASP A 58 13.02 -0.36 -19.30
C ASP A 58 14.49 -0.62 -18.90
N ALA A 59 15.01 0.00 -17.84
CA ALA A 59 16.36 -0.25 -17.33
C ALA A 59 16.63 -1.73 -16.98
N LYS A 60 15.63 -2.45 -16.45
CA LYS A 60 15.74 -3.88 -16.15
C LYS A 60 15.82 -4.73 -17.42
N ILE A 61 15.08 -4.35 -18.45
CA ILE A 61 15.11 -5.00 -19.76
C ILE A 61 16.48 -4.79 -20.40
N LEU A 62 17.01 -3.56 -20.37
CA LEU A 62 18.34 -3.24 -20.89
C LEU A 62 19.44 -4.07 -20.20
N ASN A 63 19.37 -4.20 -18.87
CA ASN A 63 20.40 -4.89 -18.09
C ASN A 63 20.30 -6.42 -18.13
N LYS A 64 19.12 -7.00 -18.37
CA LYS A 64 18.85 -8.45 -18.23
C LYS A 64 18.26 -9.10 -19.49
N GLY A 65 18.02 -8.36 -20.56
CA GLY A 65 17.42 -8.84 -21.81
C GLY A 65 16.06 -9.51 -21.61
N LEU A 66 15.87 -10.68 -22.23
CA LEU A 66 14.64 -11.46 -22.15
C LEU A 66 14.24 -11.80 -20.71
N ARG A 67 15.21 -12.07 -19.83
CA ARG A 67 14.93 -12.33 -18.41
C ARG A 67 14.29 -11.11 -17.74
N GLY A 68 14.80 -9.91 -18.03
CA GLY A 68 14.22 -8.68 -17.52
C GLY A 68 12.78 -8.48 -17.95
N TYR A 69 12.46 -8.81 -19.21
CA TYR A 69 11.08 -8.76 -19.71
C TYR A 69 10.14 -9.74 -18.96
N ILE A 70 10.57 -10.99 -18.78
CA ILE A 70 9.80 -12.01 -18.07
C ILE A 70 9.60 -11.62 -16.61
N ASP A 71 10.65 -11.12 -15.95
CA ASP A 71 10.59 -10.67 -14.56
C ASP A 71 9.57 -9.52 -14.39
N LEU A 72 9.59 -8.51 -15.27
CA LEU A 72 8.62 -7.41 -15.23
C LEU A 72 7.19 -7.89 -15.47
N TRP A 73 6.98 -8.72 -16.50
CA TRP A 73 5.67 -9.27 -16.83
C TRP A 73 5.09 -10.10 -15.69
N GLY A 74 5.91 -10.97 -15.09
CA GLY A 74 5.45 -11.84 -14.02
C GLY A 74 5.26 -11.11 -12.70
N ASN A 75 6.10 -10.11 -12.39
CA ASN A 75 5.88 -9.22 -11.25
C ASN A 75 4.55 -8.48 -11.38
N ASP A 76 4.22 -7.95 -12.57
CA ASP A 76 2.92 -7.30 -12.79
C ASP A 76 1.75 -8.25 -12.53
N ILE A 77 1.83 -9.49 -13.00
CA ILE A 77 0.78 -10.50 -12.79
C ILE A 77 0.67 -10.86 -11.30
N TYR A 78 1.80 -11.08 -10.64
CA TYR A 78 1.85 -11.37 -9.21
C TYR A 78 1.22 -10.24 -8.40
N LEU A 79 1.63 -8.98 -8.62
CA LEU A 79 1.05 -7.84 -7.93
C LEU A 79 -0.45 -7.68 -8.24
N SER A 80 -0.85 -7.94 -9.48
CA SER A 80 -2.27 -7.92 -9.86
C SER A 80 -3.07 -9.01 -9.16
N HIS A 81 -2.46 -10.18 -8.92
CA HIS A 81 -3.08 -11.27 -8.15
C HIS A 81 -3.23 -10.87 -6.68
N ILE A 82 -2.18 -10.33 -6.07
CA ILE A 82 -2.23 -9.85 -4.68
C ILE A 82 -3.31 -8.78 -4.51
N GLN A 83 -3.34 -7.77 -5.38
CA GLN A 83 -4.36 -6.72 -5.32
C GLN A 83 -5.76 -7.30 -5.46
N TRP A 84 -5.97 -8.21 -6.41
CA TRP A 84 -7.26 -8.86 -6.62
C TRP A 84 -7.68 -9.69 -5.39
N ALA A 85 -6.75 -10.45 -4.83
CA ALA A 85 -6.98 -11.32 -3.67
C ALA A 85 -7.40 -10.48 -2.47
N MET A 86 -6.65 -9.42 -2.15
CA MET A 86 -6.95 -8.53 -1.02
C MET A 86 -8.24 -7.74 -1.22
N SER A 87 -8.54 -7.30 -2.45
CA SER A 87 -9.77 -6.54 -2.72
C SER A 87 -11.04 -7.40 -2.75
N THR A 88 -10.92 -8.68 -3.15
CA THR A 88 -12.08 -9.55 -3.42
C THR A 88 -12.39 -10.54 -2.30
N LEU A 89 -11.34 -11.13 -1.71
CA LEU A 89 -11.46 -12.26 -0.80
C LEU A 89 -11.60 -11.85 0.66
N LEU A 90 -11.15 -10.64 1.01
CA LEU A 90 -11.34 -10.10 2.35
C LEU A 90 -12.82 -9.83 2.62
N PHE A 91 -13.28 -10.21 3.81
CA PHE A 91 -14.62 -9.90 4.29
C PHE A 91 -14.55 -9.18 5.64
N PRO A 92 -15.18 -8.01 5.80
CA PRO A 92 -15.87 -7.23 4.76
C PRO A 92 -14.92 -6.66 3.69
N ARG A 93 -15.38 -6.55 2.43
CA ARG A 93 -14.56 -6.04 1.32
C ARG A 93 -14.15 -4.58 1.53
N PRO A 94 -12.91 -4.18 1.19
CA PRO A 94 -12.51 -2.78 1.20
C PRO A 94 -13.45 -1.88 0.38
N THR A 95 -13.65 -0.65 0.83
CA THR A 95 -14.36 0.40 0.09
C THR A 95 -13.41 1.25 -0.75
N HIS A 96 -12.18 1.39 -0.27
CA HIS A 96 -11.16 2.24 -0.85
C HIS A 96 -9.82 1.51 -0.86
N LEU A 97 -8.93 1.99 -1.72
CA LEU A 97 -7.55 1.55 -1.89
C LEU A 97 -6.65 2.78 -1.79
N VAL A 98 -5.54 2.69 -1.07
CA VAL A 98 -4.46 3.68 -1.12
C VAL A 98 -3.13 3.02 -1.48
N ILE A 99 -2.36 3.68 -2.33
CA ILE A 99 -0.94 3.38 -2.57
C ILE A 99 -0.11 4.53 -1.97
N LEU A 100 0.68 4.22 -0.95
CA LEU A 100 1.33 5.18 -0.04
C LEU A 100 2.72 5.57 -0.54
N GLY A 101 2.81 6.04 -1.79
CA GLY A 101 4.05 6.51 -2.38
C GLY A 101 5.02 5.42 -2.83
N ASP A 102 6.07 5.90 -3.47
CA ASP A 102 7.09 5.12 -4.16
C ASP A 102 6.47 4.11 -5.13
N LEU A 103 5.55 4.64 -5.95
CA LEU A 103 4.86 3.87 -7.00
C LEU A 103 5.87 3.36 -8.03
N MET A 104 6.80 4.23 -8.42
CA MET A 104 7.91 3.95 -9.33
C MET A 104 9.06 4.95 -9.15
N SER A 105 10.27 4.58 -9.57
CA SER A 105 11.36 5.55 -9.71
C SER A 105 11.17 6.42 -10.97
N SER A 106 10.66 7.64 -10.79
CA SER A 106 10.29 8.57 -11.86
C SER A 106 11.38 9.62 -12.15
N GLN A 107 12.30 9.82 -11.22
CA GLN A 107 13.27 10.93 -11.24
C GLN A 107 14.21 10.91 -12.45
N TRP A 108 14.58 9.73 -12.93
CA TRP A 108 15.64 9.53 -13.94
C TRP A 108 15.14 8.83 -15.20
N ILE A 109 13.85 8.95 -15.52
CA ILE A 109 13.22 8.28 -16.68
C ILE A 109 12.51 9.26 -17.61
N SER A 110 12.48 8.93 -18.90
CA SER A 110 11.79 9.72 -19.94
C SER A 110 10.27 9.72 -19.78
N ASP A 111 9.59 10.75 -20.29
CA ASP A 111 8.12 10.85 -20.27
C ASP A 111 7.42 9.67 -20.97
N GLU A 112 8.10 8.99 -21.89
CA GLU A 112 7.62 7.75 -22.49
C GLU A 112 7.66 6.57 -21.51
N GLU A 113 8.81 6.34 -20.86
CA GLU A 113 8.98 5.24 -19.90
C GLU A 113 8.02 5.39 -18.71
N HIS A 114 7.82 6.61 -18.21
CA HIS A 114 6.82 6.86 -17.18
C HIS A 114 5.41 6.54 -17.63
N ARG A 115 5.02 6.89 -18.86
CA ARG A 115 3.68 6.51 -19.38
C ARG A 115 3.52 4.99 -19.45
N LYS A 116 4.56 4.25 -19.83
CA LYS A 116 4.55 2.77 -19.81
C LYS A 116 4.34 2.23 -18.39
N ARG A 117 5.04 2.77 -17.40
CA ARG A 117 4.89 2.37 -15.99
C ARG A 117 3.54 2.76 -15.40
N VAL A 118 3.03 3.96 -15.68
CA VAL A 118 1.66 4.37 -15.30
C VAL A 118 0.63 3.39 -15.86
N TYR A 119 0.74 3.02 -17.13
CA TYR A 119 -0.16 2.04 -17.75
C TYR A 119 -0.12 0.68 -17.03
N ARG A 120 1.09 0.21 -16.66
CA ARG A 120 1.26 -1.04 -15.90
C ARG A 120 0.67 -0.95 -14.50
N LEU A 121 0.91 0.13 -13.76
CA LEU A 121 0.31 0.36 -12.44
C LEU A 121 -1.22 0.38 -12.50
N ASN A 122 -1.80 1.08 -13.48
CA ASN A 122 -3.27 1.11 -13.65
C ASN A 122 -3.82 -0.30 -13.95
N LYS A 123 -3.10 -1.11 -14.72
CA LYS A 123 -3.46 -2.50 -14.99
C LYS A 123 -3.39 -3.37 -13.72
N ILE A 124 -2.42 -3.12 -12.85
CA ILE A 124 -2.22 -3.84 -11.58
C ILE A 124 -3.30 -3.47 -10.56
N PHE A 125 -3.48 -2.17 -10.30
CA PHE A 125 -4.24 -1.68 -9.15
C PHE A 125 -5.66 -1.20 -9.46
N MET A 126 -5.94 -0.77 -10.70
CA MET A 126 -7.22 -0.10 -11.03
C MET A 126 -8.14 -0.96 -11.90
N ARG A 127 -7.59 -1.72 -12.85
CA ARG A 127 -8.38 -2.40 -13.89
C ARG A 127 -9.40 -3.41 -13.35
N ARG A 128 -9.11 -4.09 -12.23
CA ARG A 128 -9.94 -5.20 -11.76
C ARG A 128 -11.10 -4.83 -10.86
N GLN A 129 -11.13 -3.60 -10.31
CA GLN A 129 -12.08 -3.23 -9.24
C GLN A 129 -12.63 -1.82 -9.43
N PRO A 130 -13.58 -1.60 -10.35
CA PRO A 130 -14.13 -0.27 -10.63
C PRO A 130 -14.94 0.34 -9.47
N TYR A 131 -15.28 -0.46 -8.44
CA TYR A 131 -16.02 0.01 -7.26
C TYR A 131 -15.14 0.65 -6.18
N LEU A 132 -13.81 0.48 -6.24
CA LEU A 132 -12.91 1.01 -5.22
C LEU A 132 -12.59 2.48 -5.50
N GLY A 133 -12.80 3.35 -4.49
CA GLY A 133 -12.17 4.67 -4.52
C GLY A 133 -10.66 4.51 -4.35
N VAL A 134 -9.87 5.05 -5.28
CA VAL A 134 -8.40 4.90 -5.28
C VAL A 134 -7.74 6.23 -4.90
N PHE A 135 -6.87 6.18 -3.90
CA PHE A 135 -6.01 7.28 -3.48
C PHE A 135 -4.55 6.92 -3.81
N ASN A 136 -3.80 7.90 -4.32
CA ASN A 136 -2.36 7.76 -4.50
C ASN A 136 -1.68 8.87 -3.72
N VAL A 137 -0.66 8.50 -2.95
CA VAL A 137 0.24 9.45 -2.30
C VAL A 137 1.56 9.43 -3.06
N SER A 138 2.19 10.58 -3.26
CA SER A 138 3.50 10.66 -3.91
C SER A 138 4.63 10.33 -2.95
N GLY A 139 5.57 9.50 -3.38
CA GLY A 139 6.81 9.23 -2.64
C GLY A 139 8.06 9.91 -3.19
N ASN A 140 9.17 9.73 -2.48
CA ASN A 140 10.43 10.37 -2.85
C ASN A 140 10.99 9.86 -4.17
N HIS A 141 10.75 8.59 -4.51
CA HIS A 141 11.12 8.05 -5.83
C HIS A 141 10.21 8.54 -6.95
N ASP A 142 9.00 9.00 -6.63
CA ASP A 142 8.03 9.48 -7.59
C ASP A 142 8.26 10.95 -7.99
N ILE A 143 8.50 11.82 -7.00
CA ILE A 143 8.65 13.26 -7.23
C ILE A 143 9.98 13.86 -6.76
N GLY A 144 10.77 13.15 -5.95
CA GLY A 144 12.04 13.62 -5.39
C GLY A 144 11.90 14.29 -4.02
N TYR A 145 13.02 14.36 -3.28
CA TYR A 145 13.14 15.20 -2.08
C TYR A 145 13.49 16.63 -2.44
N SER A 146 12.90 17.62 -1.77
CA SER A 146 13.32 19.03 -1.78
C SER A 146 13.78 19.55 -3.17
N GLY A 147 15.09 19.69 -3.40
CA GLY A 147 15.68 20.23 -4.64
C GLY A 147 15.45 19.34 -5.87
N GLU A 148 15.23 18.04 -5.67
CA GLU A 148 14.84 17.12 -6.74
C GLU A 148 13.36 17.26 -7.12
N MET A 149 12.53 17.83 -6.25
CA MET A 149 11.10 18.01 -6.47
C MET A 149 10.82 19.21 -7.37
N THR A 150 10.94 19.01 -8.68
CA THR A 150 10.64 20.04 -9.68
C THR A 150 9.15 20.10 -10.02
N ARG A 151 8.66 21.27 -10.44
CA ARG A 151 7.26 21.41 -10.93
C ARG A 151 6.95 20.47 -12.09
N LYS A 152 7.93 20.14 -12.95
CA LYS A 152 7.77 19.15 -14.02
C LYS A 152 7.44 17.76 -13.46
N ARG A 153 8.16 17.31 -12.42
CA ARG A 153 7.93 16.01 -11.76
C ARG A 153 6.58 15.99 -11.04
N VAL A 154 6.25 17.04 -10.30
CA VAL A 154 4.92 17.18 -9.66
C VAL A 154 3.80 17.18 -10.70
N ASN A 155 3.85 18.00 -11.74
CA ASN A 155 2.81 18.02 -12.79
C ASN A 155 2.67 16.69 -13.53
N ARG A 156 3.78 15.95 -13.70
CA ARG A 156 3.76 14.62 -14.32
C ARG A 156 3.07 13.60 -13.40
N TRP A 157 3.33 13.66 -12.11
CA TRP A 157 2.61 12.88 -11.09
C TRP A 157 1.11 13.23 -11.10
N GLU A 158 0.77 14.52 -11.00
CA GLU A 158 -0.62 14.96 -10.85
C GLU A 158 -1.50 14.58 -12.04
N ARG A 159 -0.94 14.60 -13.25
CA ARG A 159 -1.64 14.13 -14.46
C ARG A 159 -1.93 12.63 -14.46
N ALA A 160 -1.15 11.82 -13.74
CA ALA A 160 -1.29 10.37 -13.72
C ALA A 160 -2.08 9.86 -12.50
N PHE A 161 -1.91 10.49 -11.34
CA PHE A 161 -2.31 9.91 -10.05
C PHE A 161 -3.18 10.81 -9.18
N GLY A 162 -3.40 12.07 -9.57
CA GLY A 162 -4.13 13.07 -8.78
C GLY A 162 -3.21 14.02 -8.02
N ARG A 163 -3.81 15.03 -7.37
CA ARG A 163 -3.07 16.11 -6.70
C ARG A 163 -2.19 15.58 -5.57
N VAL A 164 -1.01 16.19 -5.41
CA VAL A 164 -0.09 15.83 -4.31
C VAL A 164 -0.59 16.31 -2.94
N ASN A 165 -1.49 17.29 -2.93
CA ASN A 165 -2.23 17.76 -1.76
C ASN A 165 -3.72 17.76 -2.11
N ASP A 166 -4.53 16.96 -1.43
CA ASP A 166 -5.95 16.84 -1.74
C ASP A 166 -6.79 16.42 -0.53
N ALA A 167 -8.10 16.68 -0.59
CA ALA A 167 -9.02 16.33 0.48
C ALA A 167 -10.34 15.77 -0.05
N TYR A 168 -10.75 14.65 0.53
CA TYR A 168 -11.99 13.95 0.21
C TYR A 168 -12.85 13.85 1.47
N TYR A 169 -14.18 13.80 1.29
CA TYR A 169 -15.13 13.68 2.38
C TYR A 169 -15.96 12.42 2.19
N PHE A 170 -15.88 11.52 3.16
CA PHE A 170 -16.76 10.37 3.27
C PHE A 170 -17.94 10.74 4.16
N GLU A 171 -19.14 10.73 3.58
CA GLU A 171 -20.38 11.07 4.25
C GLU A 171 -21.31 9.86 4.25
N THR A 172 -21.90 9.57 5.41
CA THR A 172 -22.78 8.41 5.58
C THR A 172 -23.78 8.63 6.70
N MET A 173 -24.86 7.84 6.73
CA MET A 173 -25.85 7.85 7.80
C MET A 173 -25.62 6.66 8.72
N ILE A 174 -25.31 6.91 9.99
CA ILE A 174 -25.12 5.87 11.00
C ILE A 174 -26.11 6.11 12.12
N ARG A 175 -27.04 5.15 12.29
CA ARG A 175 -28.14 5.23 13.28
C ARG A 175 -28.97 6.51 13.14
N GLY A 176 -29.29 6.90 11.90
CA GLY A 176 -30.08 8.09 11.60
C GLY A 176 -29.35 9.43 11.78
N LYS A 177 -28.07 9.43 12.18
CA LYS A 177 -27.24 10.65 12.27
C LYS A 177 -26.29 10.76 11.08
N PRO A 178 -26.15 11.95 10.46
CA PRO A 178 -25.12 12.18 9.45
C PRO A 178 -23.74 12.12 10.09
N ARG A 179 -22.83 11.40 9.45
CA ARG A 179 -21.43 11.25 9.88
C ARG A 179 -20.52 11.63 8.74
N ARG A 180 -19.49 12.40 9.07
CA ARG A 180 -18.48 12.89 8.14
C ARG A 180 -17.11 12.45 8.60
N LEU A 181 -16.29 12.00 7.66
CA LEU A 181 -14.90 11.62 7.83
C LEU A 181 -14.11 12.26 6.69
N ARG A 182 -13.07 13.03 7.02
CA ARG A 182 -12.21 13.68 6.05
C ARG A 182 -11.00 12.79 5.76
N ILE A 183 -10.67 12.61 4.49
CA ILE A 183 -9.44 11.94 4.05
C ILE A 183 -8.55 13.02 3.45
N VAL A 184 -7.36 13.22 4.00
CA VAL A 184 -6.38 14.21 3.54
C VAL A 184 -5.19 13.48 2.95
N ILE A 185 -4.84 13.80 1.71
CA ILE A 185 -3.56 13.44 1.09
C ILE A 185 -2.64 14.64 1.25
N LEU A 186 -1.47 14.43 1.85
CA LEU A 186 -0.52 15.50 2.12
C LEU A 186 0.87 15.16 1.57
N ASN A 187 1.43 16.08 0.78
CA ASN A 187 2.79 15.98 0.26
C ASN A 187 3.82 16.32 1.36
N THR A 188 4.13 15.33 2.20
CA THR A 188 5.08 15.51 3.30
C THR A 188 6.52 15.78 2.82
N LEU A 189 6.90 15.36 1.62
CA LEU A 189 8.23 15.58 1.03
C LEU A 189 8.58 17.06 0.82
N SER A 190 7.56 17.92 0.77
CA SER A 190 7.68 19.36 0.57
C SER A 190 7.74 20.16 1.87
N ILE A 191 7.50 19.53 3.03
CA ILE A 191 7.23 20.30 4.25
C ILE A 191 8.52 20.75 4.90
N ASP A 192 9.61 19.99 4.90
CA ASP A 192 10.84 20.39 5.62
C ASP A 192 11.71 21.41 4.88
N GLU A 193 11.50 21.62 3.58
CA GLU A 193 12.35 22.46 2.73
C GLU A 193 11.52 23.39 1.84
N PRO A 194 12.02 24.56 1.39
CA PRO A 194 11.20 25.58 0.71
C PRO A 194 10.57 25.16 -0.62
N SER A 195 11.10 24.16 -1.32
CA SER A 195 10.62 23.75 -2.65
C SER A 195 9.15 23.33 -2.61
N ILE A 196 8.25 24.07 -3.27
CA ILE A 196 6.79 23.82 -3.34
C ILE A 196 6.09 23.84 -1.95
N ARG A 197 6.82 24.06 -0.86
CA ARG A 197 6.34 24.10 0.52
C ARG A 197 5.14 25.01 0.73
N GLN A 198 5.18 26.19 0.13
CA GLN A 198 4.13 27.19 0.32
C GLN A 198 2.75 26.69 -0.14
N GLU A 199 2.68 25.91 -1.23
CA GLU A 199 1.43 25.32 -1.70
C GLU A 199 0.87 24.32 -0.67
N THR A 200 1.75 23.49 -0.09
CA THR A 200 1.40 22.52 0.96
C THR A 200 0.98 23.21 2.25
N LEU A 201 1.66 24.28 2.66
CA LEU A 201 1.30 25.04 3.86
C LEU A 201 -0.06 25.74 3.70
N VAL A 202 -0.32 26.38 2.56
CA VAL A 202 -1.62 27.00 2.28
C VAL A 202 -2.74 25.96 2.29
N PHE A 203 -2.49 24.77 1.75
CA PHE A 203 -3.43 23.66 1.82
C PHE A 203 -3.67 23.20 3.27
N LEU A 204 -2.61 23.02 4.06
CA LEU A 204 -2.70 22.61 5.47
C LEU A 204 -3.46 23.65 6.31
N ASP A 205 -3.19 24.94 6.09
CA ASP A 205 -3.90 26.05 6.70
C ASP A 205 -5.40 26.00 6.40
N LYS A 206 -5.76 25.71 5.14
CA LYS A 206 -7.16 25.54 4.73
C LYS A 206 -7.81 24.37 5.45
N MET A 207 -7.13 23.23 5.58
CA MET A 207 -7.66 22.06 6.27
C MET A 207 -7.86 22.30 7.78
N GLY A 208 -6.97 23.08 8.41
CA GLY A 208 -7.08 23.40 9.84
C GLY A 208 -8.26 24.31 10.21
N LYS A 209 -8.94 24.94 9.24
CA LYS A 209 -10.13 25.76 9.50
C LYS A 209 -11.34 24.94 9.96
N GLU A 210 -11.43 23.68 9.51
CA GLU A 210 -12.52 22.77 9.85
C GLU A 210 -12.01 21.67 10.76
N GLN A 211 -12.63 21.58 11.93
CA GLN A 211 -12.38 20.57 12.94
C GLN A 211 -13.27 19.36 12.64
N ILE A 212 -12.75 18.44 11.81
CA ILE A 212 -13.45 17.24 11.34
C ILE A 212 -12.57 16.01 11.60
N PRO A 213 -13.15 14.87 12.02
CA PRO A 213 -12.41 13.64 12.12
C PRO A 213 -11.66 13.31 10.82
N THR A 214 -10.35 13.08 10.92
CA THR A 214 -9.47 13.06 9.74
C THR A 214 -8.63 11.79 9.67
N ILE A 215 -8.62 11.14 8.51
CA ILE A 215 -7.58 10.18 8.10
C ILE A 215 -6.57 10.96 7.27
N LEU A 216 -5.33 11.04 7.75
CA LEU A 216 -4.22 11.64 7.02
C LEU A 216 -3.43 10.55 6.29
N LEU A 217 -3.20 10.73 4.99
CA LEU A 217 -2.43 9.85 4.12
C LEU A 217 -1.15 10.57 3.72
N THR A 218 -0.01 9.98 4.07
CA THR A 218 1.32 10.53 3.80
C THR A 218 2.24 9.46 3.20
N HIS A 219 3.37 9.88 2.64
CA HIS A 219 4.43 8.95 2.30
C HIS A 219 5.52 8.99 3.35
N LEU A 220 6.09 10.18 3.60
CA LEU A 220 7.06 10.35 4.67
C LEU A 220 6.37 10.37 6.04
N PRO A 221 6.77 9.50 6.98
CA PRO A 221 6.19 9.43 8.32
C PRO A 221 6.50 10.69 9.14
N LEU A 222 5.68 10.97 10.17
CA LEU A 222 5.98 12.03 11.12
C LEU A 222 7.15 11.64 12.02
N TYR A 223 7.77 12.61 12.69
CA TYR A 223 8.91 12.46 13.59
C TYR A 223 8.71 11.36 14.63
N LYS A 224 9.77 10.58 14.88
CA LYS A 224 9.81 9.48 15.85
C LYS A 224 11.17 9.46 16.52
N HIS A 225 11.24 9.43 17.85
CA HIS A 225 12.55 9.35 18.51
C HIS A 225 13.26 8.01 18.20
N LYS A 226 14.59 8.01 18.30
CA LYS A 226 15.41 6.80 18.10
C LYS A 226 14.92 5.66 19.01
N GLY A 227 14.84 4.45 18.45
CA GLY A 227 14.40 3.24 19.15
C GLY A 227 12.88 3.01 19.16
N LEU A 228 12.07 3.99 18.71
CA LEU A 228 10.63 3.81 18.61
C LEU A 228 10.25 2.86 17.46
N CYS A 229 10.79 3.12 16.27
CA CYS A 229 10.64 2.29 15.07
C CYS A 229 12.00 1.70 14.66
N LYS A 230 12.00 0.92 13.57
CA LYS A 230 13.21 0.29 13.05
C LYS A 230 14.26 1.32 12.68
N ASP A 231 13.88 2.31 11.87
CA ASP A 231 14.78 3.37 11.44
C ASP A 231 14.70 4.59 12.37
N PRO A 232 15.84 5.16 12.78
CA PRO A 232 15.86 6.41 13.53
C PRO A 232 15.60 7.62 12.61
N PRO A 233 15.35 8.82 13.19
CA PRO A 233 15.45 10.07 12.45
C PRO A 233 16.80 10.18 11.77
N TYR A 234 16.75 10.48 10.48
CA TYR A 234 17.92 10.65 9.64
C TYR A 234 17.58 11.68 8.57
N VAL A 235 18.53 12.58 8.30
CA VAL A 235 18.48 13.52 7.19
C VAL A 235 19.87 13.61 6.59
N LYS A 236 19.94 13.54 5.26
CA LYS A 236 21.16 13.72 4.47
C LYS A 236 20.93 14.84 3.48
N TYR A 237 21.94 15.68 3.32
CA TYR A 237 21.90 16.82 2.41
C TYR A 237 22.84 16.64 1.22
N TYR A 238 22.51 17.25 0.11
CA TYR A 238 23.44 17.44 -0.99
C TYR A 238 24.57 18.39 -0.58
N GLU A 239 25.82 18.05 -0.93
CA GLU A 239 26.97 18.87 -0.55
C GLU A 239 26.91 20.27 -1.17
N LYS A 240 26.47 20.34 -2.43
CA LYS A 240 26.51 21.52 -3.30
C LYS A 240 25.51 22.60 -2.91
N ASP A 241 24.24 22.24 -2.71
CA ASP A 241 23.14 23.19 -2.52
C ASP A 241 22.44 23.06 -1.15
N LYS A 242 22.93 22.14 -0.30
CA LYS A 242 22.38 21.86 1.03
C LYS A 242 20.89 21.50 1.04
N THR A 243 20.33 21.06 -0.09
CA THR A 243 18.97 20.54 -0.15
C THR A 243 18.92 19.11 0.39
N ILE A 244 17.76 18.71 0.94
CA ILE A 244 17.57 17.34 1.44
C ILE A 244 17.69 16.35 0.27
N LYS A 245 18.62 15.42 0.44
CA LYS A 245 18.87 14.28 -0.45
C LYS A 245 18.09 13.05 -0.03
N GLU A 246 17.95 12.85 1.28
CA GLU A 246 17.35 11.66 1.88
C GLU A 246 16.88 12.01 3.29
N GLN A 247 15.72 11.51 3.70
CA GLN A 247 15.22 11.66 5.06
C GLN A 247 14.30 10.49 5.40
N ASN A 248 14.33 10.03 6.66
CA ASN A 248 13.48 8.90 7.10
C ASN A 248 12.13 9.36 7.64
N HIS A 249 12.08 10.58 8.18
CA HIS A 249 10.93 11.14 8.88
C HIS A 249 10.88 12.64 8.62
N LEU A 250 9.70 13.23 8.78
CA LEU A 250 9.59 14.68 8.93
C LEU A 250 10.40 15.15 10.15
N SER A 251 10.86 16.40 10.10
CA SER A 251 11.40 17.05 11.29
C SER A 251 10.34 17.13 12.40
N GLU A 252 10.79 17.25 13.65
CA GLU A 252 9.91 17.42 14.80
C GLU A 252 9.01 18.66 14.65
N ASN A 253 9.57 19.79 14.22
CA ASN A 253 8.83 21.03 13.97
C ASN A 253 7.74 20.86 12.91
N SER A 254 8.05 20.20 11.79
CA SER A 254 7.08 19.96 10.72
C SER A 254 5.99 18.96 11.13
N SER A 255 6.36 17.96 11.94
CA SER A 255 5.41 17.00 12.50
C SER A 255 4.44 17.68 13.47
N ASN A 256 4.97 18.52 14.37
CA ASN A 256 4.18 19.32 15.31
C ASN A 256 3.25 20.28 14.58
N LEU A 257 3.72 20.90 13.49
CA LEU A 257 2.88 21.74 12.63
C LEU A 257 1.70 20.94 12.05
N VAL A 258 1.95 19.77 11.44
CA VAL A 258 0.89 18.92 10.86
C VAL A 258 -0.11 18.47 11.93
N LEU A 259 0.38 17.97 13.06
CA LEU A 259 -0.46 17.50 14.16
C LEU A 259 -1.33 18.62 14.72
N THR A 260 -0.72 19.79 14.96
CA THR A 260 -1.42 20.94 15.51
C THR A 260 -2.50 21.46 14.55
N ARG A 261 -2.21 21.55 13.25
CA ARG A 261 -3.19 22.06 12.28
C ARG A 261 -4.36 21.10 12.06
N LEU A 262 -4.13 19.78 12.11
CA LEU A 262 -5.17 18.81 11.76
C LEU A 262 -5.90 18.17 12.96
N PHE A 263 -5.27 18.09 14.14
CA PHE A 263 -5.76 17.20 15.20
C PHE A 263 -5.87 17.81 16.60
N ASN A 264 -5.29 18.98 16.85
CA ASN A 264 -5.12 19.57 18.20
C ASN A 264 -6.39 19.65 19.06
N HIS A 265 -7.57 19.74 18.43
CA HIS A 265 -8.82 20.03 19.15
C HIS A 265 -9.79 18.84 19.28
N ILE A 266 -9.58 17.72 18.57
CA ILE A 266 -10.61 16.66 18.49
C ILE A 266 -10.07 15.30 18.95
N TYR A 267 -8.76 15.03 18.85
CA TYR A 267 -8.20 13.68 19.00
C TYR A 267 -9.09 12.60 18.36
N ASN A 268 -9.53 12.86 17.13
CA ASN A 268 -10.34 11.90 16.39
C ASN A 268 -9.82 11.81 14.96
N GLY A 269 -8.83 10.96 14.77
CA GLY A 269 -8.22 10.73 13.49
C GLY A 269 -7.17 9.66 13.55
N ALA A 270 -6.58 9.37 12.40
CA ALA A 270 -5.46 8.45 12.26
C ALA A 270 -4.57 8.92 11.10
N ILE A 271 -3.32 8.48 11.12
CA ILE A 271 -2.35 8.74 10.06
C ILE A 271 -1.94 7.39 9.48
N ILE A 272 -1.93 7.28 8.15
CA ILE A 272 -1.45 6.12 7.41
C ILE A 272 -0.33 6.57 6.48
N THR A 273 0.84 5.96 6.59
CA THR A 273 2.05 6.39 5.88
C THR A 273 2.84 5.23 5.28
N GLY A 274 3.70 5.51 4.31
CA GLY A 274 4.62 4.54 3.68
C GLY A 274 6.08 4.78 4.06
N HIS A 275 6.99 4.62 3.10
CA HIS A 275 8.42 4.97 3.16
C HIS A 275 9.30 4.07 4.05
N ASP A 276 8.99 3.91 5.34
CA ASP A 276 9.74 2.95 6.19
C ASP A 276 9.27 1.54 5.87
N HIS A 277 10.14 0.80 5.18
CA HIS A 277 9.81 -0.50 4.62
C HIS A 277 9.56 -1.60 5.65
N GLU A 278 9.97 -1.40 6.90
CA GLU A 278 9.81 -2.38 7.98
C GLU A 278 8.50 -2.19 8.74
N GLY A 279 7.85 -1.04 8.56
CA GLY A 279 6.58 -0.67 9.17
C GLY A 279 6.73 -0.26 10.64
N CYS A 280 5.74 0.48 11.14
CA CYS A 280 5.71 0.94 12.51
C CYS A 280 4.29 1.31 12.96
N ASP A 281 4.02 1.20 14.25
CA ASP A 281 2.72 1.52 14.85
C ASP A 281 2.94 2.34 16.12
N CYS A 282 2.59 3.62 16.05
CA CYS A 282 2.82 4.58 17.11
C CYS A 282 1.59 5.47 17.35
N ILE A 283 1.62 6.21 18.43
CA ILE A 283 0.56 7.15 18.79
C ILE A 283 1.15 8.48 19.25
N HIS A 284 0.58 9.56 18.70
CA HIS A 284 0.87 10.94 19.06
C HIS A 284 -0.15 11.45 20.07
N MET A 285 0.31 12.05 21.16
CA MET A 285 -0.52 12.59 22.23
C MET A 285 0.05 13.93 22.68
N LEU A 286 -0.74 14.78 23.34
CA LEU A 286 -0.16 15.94 24.03
C LEU A 286 0.24 15.51 25.43
N ASP A 287 1.39 15.99 25.90
CA ASP A 287 1.78 15.91 27.31
C ASP A 287 1.07 16.97 28.16
N ASP A 288 1.40 17.02 29.45
CA ASP A 288 0.81 17.96 30.42
C ASP A 288 1.13 19.44 30.08
N GLN A 289 2.15 19.68 29.26
CA GLN A 289 2.59 20.99 28.80
C GLN A 289 1.94 21.37 27.45
N GLY A 290 1.11 20.50 26.87
CA GLY A 290 0.50 20.72 25.56
C GLY A 290 1.48 20.55 24.40
N MET A 291 2.54 19.76 24.58
CA MET A 291 3.51 19.42 23.55
C MET A 291 3.23 18.03 22.99
N TRP A 292 3.34 17.87 21.67
CA TRP A 292 3.16 16.58 21.02
C TRP A 292 4.31 15.64 21.37
N ILE A 293 3.96 14.50 21.94
CA ILE A 293 4.86 13.37 22.21
C ILE A 293 4.40 12.15 21.43
N VAL A 294 5.36 11.29 21.08
CA VAL A 294 5.10 10.05 20.34
C VAL A 294 5.62 8.85 21.12
N LYS A 295 4.81 7.79 21.18
CA LYS A 295 5.17 6.52 21.80
C LYS A 295 4.66 5.34 20.99
N ARG A 296 5.07 4.12 21.36
CA ARG A 296 4.59 2.91 20.69
C ARG A 296 3.11 2.72 21.01
N PHE A 297 2.31 2.39 19.99
CA PHE A 297 0.90 2.11 20.22
C PHE A 297 0.74 0.79 20.99
N ASN A 298 0.00 0.85 22.09
CA ASN A 298 -0.35 -0.25 22.97
C ASN A 298 -1.80 -0.10 23.45
N ASN A 299 -2.74 0.03 22.51
CA ASN A 299 -4.18 0.13 22.75
C ASN A 299 -4.62 1.37 23.55
N GLU A 300 -3.88 2.47 23.44
CA GLU A 300 -4.31 3.75 23.98
C GLU A 300 -5.67 4.18 23.38
N LYS A 301 -6.48 4.82 24.22
CA LYS A 301 -7.82 5.31 23.85
C LYS A 301 -7.83 6.74 23.33
N GLU A 302 -6.77 7.49 23.62
CA GLU A 302 -6.64 8.91 23.30
C GLU A 302 -5.32 9.16 22.58
N GLY A 303 -5.34 10.11 21.64
CA GLY A 303 -4.22 10.39 20.74
C GLY A 303 -4.54 10.12 19.27
N ILE A 304 -3.55 10.37 18.42
CA ILE A 304 -3.60 10.14 16.98
C ILE A 304 -2.66 8.98 16.63
N ARG A 305 -3.24 7.84 16.29
CA ARG A 305 -2.47 6.67 15.87
C ARG A 305 -1.88 6.92 14.48
N GLU A 306 -0.58 6.72 14.34
CA GLU A 306 0.12 6.71 13.06
C GLU A 306 0.59 5.29 12.75
N ILE A 307 0.20 4.79 11.58
CA ILE A 307 0.60 3.49 11.07
C ILE A 307 1.48 3.70 9.85
N THR A 308 2.75 3.32 9.96
CA THR A 308 3.62 3.11 8.81
C THR A 308 3.38 1.72 8.26
N VAL A 309 2.79 1.64 7.07
CA VAL A 309 2.44 0.40 6.39
C VAL A 309 3.72 -0.27 5.90
N ARG A 310 3.96 -1.50 6.36
CA ARG A 310 5.11 -2.29 5.94
C ARG A 310 5.11 -2.49 4.42
N SER A 311 6.29 -2.40 3.81
CA SER A 311 6.46 -2.43 2.37
C SER A 311 5.91 -3.70 1.73
N MET A 312 5.38 -3.54 0.52
CA MET A 312 4.89 -4.63 -0.30
C MET A 312 6.02 -5.35 -1.08
N MET A 313 7.25 -4.84 -1.02
CA MET A 313 8.40 -5.46 -1.66
C MET A 313 8.73 -6.80 -0.99
N GLY A 314 9.06 -7.81 -1.81
CA GLY A 314 9.35 -9.15 -1.32
C GLY A 314 10.54 -9.24 -0.35
N GLN A 315 11.52 -8.33 -0.45
CA GLN A 315 12.67 -8.31 0.47
C GLN A 315 12.29 -7.94 1.92
N TYR A 316 11.13 -7.30 2.11
CA TYR A 316 10.56 -7.00 3.42
C TYR A 316 9.39 -7.92 3.77
N GLY A 317 9.23 -9.04 3.04
CA GLY A 317 8.20 -10.05 3.26
C GLY A 317 6.91 -9.85 2.45
N GLY A 318 6.68 -8.66 1.88
CA GLY A 318 5.52 -8.34 1.06
C GLY A 318 4.22 -8.27 1.85
N TYR A 319 3.76 -7.06 2.14
CA TYR A 319 2.56 -6.83 2.95
C TYR A 319 1.58 -5.85 2.33
N SER A 320 0.32 -5.97 2.75
CA SER A 320 -0.72 -4.95 2.63
C SER A 320 -1.32 -4.70 4.00
N GLY A 321 -1.85 -3.49 4.23
CA GLY A 321 -2.61 -3.18 5.42
C GLY A 321 -4.11 -3.12 5.14
N VAL A 322 -4.92 -3.44 6.15
CA VAL A 322 -6.36 -3.23 6.14
C VAL A 322 -6.69 -2.31 7.29
N PHE A 323 -7.17 -1.12 6.94
CA PHE A 323 -7.60 -0.10 7.87
C PHE A 323 -9.12 0.04 7.82
N SER A 324 -9.76 0.26 8.96
CA SER A 324 -11.20 0.48 9.02
C SER A 324 -11.56 1.58 10.00
N ALA A 325 -12.58 2.36 9.65
CA ALA A 325 -13.16 3.37 10.53
C ALA A 325 -14.65 3.06 10.77
N LYS A 326 -15.04 2.99 12.04
CA LYS A 326 -16.43 2.81 12.49
C LYS A 326 -16.75 3.81 13.60
N ILE A 327 -18.03 4.03 13.90
CA ILE A 327 -18.41 4.84 15.07
C ILE A 327 -18.39 3.95 16.31
N ASN A 328 -17.73 4.42 17.36
CA ASN A 328 -17.84 3.83 18.69
C ASN A 328 -19.15 4.27 19.33
N GLU A 329 -19.97 3.31 19.78
CA GLU A 329 -21.30 3.61 20.31
C GLU A 329 -21.29 4.35 21.66
N ALA A 330 -20.25 4.15 22.46
CA ALA A 330 -20.15 4.77 23.79
C ALA A 330 -19.63 6.20 23.71
N SER A 331 -18.62 6.47 22.87
CA SER A 331 -17.99 7.79 22.77
C SER A 331 -18.55 8.69 21.66
N ASP A 332 -19.37 8.14 20.77
CA ASP A 332 -19.87 8.83 19.56
C ASP A 332 -18.75 9.33 18.60
N LYS A 333 -17.52 8.83 18.78
CA LYS A 333 -16.33 9.18 17.98
C LYS A 333 -16.01 8.10 16.94
N TRP A 334 -15.26 8.47 15.91
CA TRP A 334 -14.68 7.48 15.00
C TRP A 334 -13.61 6.63 15.72
N GLU A 335 -13.69 5.33 15.57
CA GLU A 335 -12.74 4.34 16.06
C GLU A 335 -12.05 3.70 14.86
N PHE A 336 -10.73 3.62 14.94
CA PHE A 336 -9.87 3.15 13.87
C PHE A 336 -9.23 1.82 14.23
N SER A 337 -9.22 0.88 13.30
CA SER A 337 -8.57 -0.41 13.45
C SER A 337 -7.66 -0.68 12.26
N TYR A 338 -6.55 -1.36 12.51
CA TYR A 338 -5.55 -1.71 11.51
C TYR A 338 -5.08 -3.14 11.69
N CYS A 339 -4.87 -3.85 10.59
CA CYS A 339 -4.28 -5.17 10.54
C CYS A 339 -3.35 -5.28 9.33
N LEU A 340 -2.24 -6.01 9.50
CA LEU A 340 -1.28 -6.30 8.45
C LEU A 340 -1.54 -7.70 7.85
N TYR A 341 -1.52 -7.81 6.53
CA TYR A 341 -1.71 -9.05 5.78
C TYR A 341 -0.46 -9.38 4.97
N PRO A 342 0.23 -10.51 5.26
CA PRO A 342 1.35 -10.95 4.45
C PRO A 342 0.88 -11.49 3.10
N PHE A 343 1.73 -11.38 2.09
CA PHE A 343 1.50 -11.96 0.78
C PHE A 343 1.88 -13.44 0.76
N VAL A 344 1.35 -14.15 -0.23
CA VAL A 344 1.95 -15.43 -0.62
C VAL A 344 3.34 -15.16 -1.19
N ILE A 345 4.37 -15.81 -0.66
CA ILE A 345 5.76 -15.67 -1.10
C ILE A 345 5.86 -15.84 -2.63
N ASN A 346 6.55 -14.91 -3.31
CA ASN A 346 6.57 -14.88 -4.78
C ASN A 346 7.18 -16.15 -5.41
N GLN A 347 8.18 -16.80 -4.78
CA GLN A 347 8.74 -18.05 -5.28
C GLN A 347 7.74 -19.20 -5.23
N ILE A 348 6.89 -19.25 -4.19
CA ILE A 348 5.82 -20.25 -4.08
C ILE A 348 4.80 -20.01 -5.19
N TRP A 349 4.38 -18.75 -5.38
CA TRP A 349 3.47 -18.36 -6.44
C TRP A 349 3.99 -18.79 -7.82
N TRP A 350 5.24 -18.43 -8.17
CA TRP A 350 5.86 -18.81 -9.43
C TRP A 350 5.96 -20.32 -9.62
N SER A 351 6.41 -21.04 -8.59
CA SER A 351 6.56 -22.50 -8.65
C SER A 351 5.25 -23.17 -9.01
N ILE A 352 4.14 -22.71 -8.43
CA ILE A 352 2.81 -23.27 -8.69
C ILE A 352 2.39 -23.02 -10.13
N TYR A 353 2.49 -21.79 -10.64
CA TYR A 353 2.11 -21.49 -12.03
C TYR A 353 2.98 -22.22 -13.06
N ILE A 354 4.29 -22.36 -12.80
CA ILE A 354 5.20 -23.11 -13.66
C ILE A 354 4.84 -24.60 -13.66
N CYS A 355 4.63 -25.19 -12.48
CA CYS A 355 4.20 -26.59 -12.36
C CYS A 355 2.87 -26.84 -13.08
N ASP A 356 1.89 -25.95 -12.93
CA ASP A 356 0.60 -26.01 -13.61
C ASP A 356 0.74 -25.90 -15.13
N PHE A 357 1.59 -24.99 -15.60
CA PHE A 357 1.87 -24.83 -17.04
C PHE A 357 2.50 -26.09 -17.64
N ILE A 358 3.55 -26.62 -16.99
CA ILE A 358 4.23 -27.86 -17.41
C ILE A 358 3.24 -29.02 -17.42
N TYR A 359 2.44 -29.18 -16.35
CA TYR A 359 1.44 -30.24 -16.27
C TYR A 359 0.40 -30.15 -17.39
N ARG A 360 -0.13 -28.96 -17.68
CA ARG A 360 -1.06 -28.73 -18.79
C ARG A 360 -0.41 -29.03 -20.14
N GLY A 361 0.85 -28.65 -20.32
CA GLY A 361 1.65 -28.94 -21.51
C GLY A 361 1.82 -30.45 -21.75
N ILE A 362 2.29 -31.19 -20.74
CA ILE A 362 2.44 -32.65 -20.78
C ILE A 362 1.09 -33.31 -21.06
N LYS A 363 0.03 -32.89 -20.36
CA LYS A 363 -1.33 -33.43 -20.56
C LYS A 363 -1.82 -33.22 -22.00
N SER A 364 -1.55 -32.05 -22.59
CA SER A 364 -1.90 -31.74 -23.98
C SER A 364 -1.11 -32.58 -24.98
N PHE A 365 0.21 -32.73 -24.76
CA PHE A 365 1.09 -33.53 -25.61
C PHE A 365 0.70 -35.02 -25.58
N VAL A 366 0.51 -35.59 -24.39
CA VAL A 366 0.02 -36.96 -24.21
C VAL A 366 -1.32 -37.15 -24.92
N ARG A 367 -2.27 -36.22 -24.72
CA ARG A 367 -3.55 -36.28 -25.45
C ARG A 367 -3.37 -36.30 -26.96
N ARG A 368 -2.46 -35.50 -27.53
CA ARG A 368 -2.18 -35.49 -28.97
C ARG A 368 -1.54 -36.79 -29.46
N LEU A 369 -0.56 -37.33 -28.73
CA LEU A 369 0.07 -38.61 -29.07
C LEU A 369 -0.92 -39.76 -29.10
N PHE A 370 -1.84 -39.82 -28.12
CA PHE A 370 -2.83 -40.89 -28.04
C PHE A 370 -4.12 -40.60 -28.83
N ARG A 371 -4.29 -39.40 -29.41
CA ARG A 371 -5.41 -39.10 -30.32
C ARG A 371 -5.19 -39.69 -31.72
N ASN A 372 -3.94 -39.95 -32.10
CA ASN A 372 -3.58 -40.61 -33.36
C ASN A 372 -3.44 -42.15 -33.23
N ASN A 373 -3.56 -42.70 -32.02
CA ASN A 373 -3.61 -44.15 -31.81
C ASN A 373 -5.04 -44.55 -31.44
N SER A 374 -5.85 -44.82 -32.46
CA SER A 374 -7.10 -45.59 -32.37
C SER A 374 -6.81 -47.06 -32.01
N PHE A 375 -6.22 -47.28 -30.84
CA PHE A 375 -5.84 -48.63 -30.37
C PHE A 375 -6.06 -48.81 -28.86
N TRP A 376 -6.98 -48.05 -28.29
CA TRP A 376 -7.49 -48.20 -26.92
C TRP A 376 -8.96 -47.81 -26.85
N ASP A 377 -9.79 -48.44 -27.68
CA ASP A 377 -11.19 -48.73 -27.34
C ASP A 377 -11.26 -50.10 -26.66
#